data_AF-A0A7X5RMT2-F1
#
_entry.id   AF-A0A7X5RMT2-F1
#
_cell.length_a   1.000
_cell.length_b   1.000
_cell.length_c   1.000
_cell.angle_alpha   90.00
_cell.angle_beta   90.00
_cell.angle_gamma   90.00
#
_symmetry.space_group_name_H-M   'P 1'
#
loop_
_entity.id
_entity.type
_entity.pdbx_description
1 polymer ?
#
loop_
_entity_poly.entity_id
_entity_poly.type
_entity_poly.pdbx_seq_one_letter_code
_entity_poly.pdbx_strand_id
1 'polypeptide(L)'
;MYTEVRFYLANSLTPDVVTNAKYVVYGHECAAGLYIGYTTDPARRWQEHVRSASEKTDRNYNNSFKSAIRGFPEGFKHFIIAVASTEKVALKKESAAIQFYKPNLNTREPRTSSEYSYPFRALSESIVSSCVMKPKTKKTELNVKSDSDRVTVEAVVFTEGDKKRLKTLRAEPFERVMNISCHKASLEEFPDGSVVKLKAAPAGGPKRGAYLKAARTALITRVR
;
A
#
# COMPACT_ATOMS: atom_id res chain seq x y z
N MET A 1 10.43 -15.75 -1.34
CA MET A 1 9.55 -14.59 -1.61
C MET A 1 10.45 -13.39 -1.87
N TYR A 2 10.40 -12.76 -3.04
CA TYR A 2 11.29 -11.64 -3.38
C TYR A 2 11.16 -10.52 -2.35
N THR A 3 12.19 -10.27 -1.55
CA THR A 3 12.22 -9.21 -0.55
C THR A 3 12.42 -7.83 -1.20
N GLU A 4 13.03 -7.81 -2.37
CA GLU A 4 13.41 -6.62 -3.14
C GLU A 4 13.33 -6.94 -4.64
N VAL A 5 13.10 -5.91 -5.47
CA VAL A 5 13.05 -6.06 -6.93
C VAL A 5 13.90 -4.94 -7.55
N ARG A 6 14.83 -5.31 -8.44
CA ARG A 6 15.61 -4.34 -9.21
C ARG A 6 14.81 -3.87 -10.42
N PHE A 7 14.68 -2.57 -10.57
CA PHE A 7 14.10 -1.93 -11.75
C PHE A 7 15.14 -1.11 -12.50
N TYR A 8 15.19 -1.29 -13.82
CA TYR A 8 15.93 -0.41 -14.73
C TYR A 8 15.10 0.84 -15.03
N LEU A 9 15.74 2.01 -14.98
CA LEU A 9 15.08 3.30 -15.13
C LEU A 9 15.22 3.75 -16.59
N ALA A 10 14.10 3.75 -17.31
CA ALA A 10 14.02 4.16 -18.70
C ALA A 10 13.75 5.66 -18.84
N ASN A 11 13.89 6.19 -20.05
CA ASN A 11 13.45 7.55 -20.42
C ASN A 11 14.04 8.66 -19.52
N SER A 12 15.33 8.53 -19.17
CA SER A 12 16.07 9.49 -18.32
C SER A 12 15.52 9.65 -16.90
N LEU A 13 14.80 8.66 -16.40
CA LEU A 13 14.38 8.65 -15.00
C LEU A 13 15.57 8.43 -14.07
N THR A 14 15.58 9.15 -12.95
CA THR A 14 16.57 9.01 -11.88
C THR A 14 15.94 8.31 -10.66
N PRO A 15 16.76 7.68 -9.79
CA PRO A 15 16.24 7.03 -8.59
C PRO A 15 15.44 7.96 -7.67
N ASP A 16 15.85 9.23 -7.55
CA ASP A 16 15.16 10.23 -6.73
C ASP A 16 13.73 10.51 -7.25
N VAL A 17 13.61 10.78 -8.56
CA VAL A 17 12.31 11.03 -9.21
C VAL A 17 11.35 9.85 -9.03
N VAL A 18 11.87 8.62 -9.16
CA VAL A 18 11.08 7.40 -9.01
C VAL A 18 10.67 7.15 -7.56
N THR A 19 11.55 7.48 -6.60
CA THR A 19 11.30 7.27 -5.17
C THR A 19 10.24 8.23 -4.64
N ASN A 20 10.27 9.48 -5.12
CA ASN A 20 9.32 10.54 -4.74
C ASN A 20 8.00 10.47 -5.54
N ALA A 21 7.90 9.60 -6.54
CA ALA A 21 6.71 9.45 -7.36
C ALA A 21 5.54 8.83 -6.60
N LYS A 22 4.34 9.41 -6.78
CA LYS A 22 3.08 8.83 -6.26
C LYS A 22 2.63 7.63 -7.07
N TYR A 23 2.73 7.72 -8.40
CA TYR A 23 2.42 6.65 -9.33
C TYR A 23 3.60 6.42 -10.27
N VAL A 24 3.83 5.17 -10.64
CA VAL A 24 4.85 4.74 -11.59
C VAL A 24 4.20 3.87 -12.65
N VAL A 25 4.60 4.08 -13.90
CA VAL A 25 4.33 3.18 -15.02
C VAL A 25 5.54 2.26 -15.14
N TYR A 26 5.30 0.95 -15.10
CA TYR A 26 6.33 -0.08 -15.09
C TYR A 26 6.17 -1.02 -16.29
N GLY A 27 7.28 -1.65 -16.66
CA GLY A 27 7.38 -2.69 -17.66
C GLY A 27 7.95 -3.98 -17.06
N HIS A 28 7.46 -5.13 -17.52
CA HIS A 28 8.00 -6.45 -17.20
C HIS A 28 8.24 -7.19 -18.51
N GLU A 29 9.51 -7.37 -18.86
CA GLU A 29 9.94 -8.01 -20.11
C GLU A 29 10.56 -9.37 -19.81
N CYS A 30 10.16 -10.39 -20.55
CA CYS A 30 10.83 -11.70 -20.58
C CYS A 30 10.89 -12.20 -22.03
N ALA A 31 11.37 -13.43 -22.25
CA ALA A 31 11.44 -14.01 -23.59
C ALA A 31 10.06 -14.17 -24.28
N ALA A 32 8.96 -14.24 -23.51
CA ALA A 32 7.60 -14.25 -24.08
C ALA A 32 7.12 -12.85 -24.52
N GLY A 33 7.80 -11.79 -24.10
CA GLY A 33 7.51 -10.41 -24.47
C GLY A 33 7.33 -9.46 -23.30
N LEU A 34 6.57 -8.40 -23.51
CA LEU A 34 6.48 -7.24 -22.61
C LEU A 34 5.08 -7.08 -22.03
N TYR A 35 5.01 -6.79 -20.74
CA TYR A 35 3.81 -6.32 -20.04
C TYR A 35 4.04 -4.91 -19.50
N ILE A 36 3.05 -4.03 -19.64
CA ILE A 36 3.05 -2.66 -19.11
C ILE A 36 1.87 -2.46 -18.17
N GLY A 37 2.12 -1.80 -17.04
CA GLY A 37 1.08 -1.40 -16.10
C GLY A 37 1.46 -0.14 -15.33
N TYR A 38 0.55 0.37 -14.49
CA TYR A 38 0.86 1.40 -13.48
C TYR A 38 0.52 0.96 -12.06
N THR A 39 1.17 1.57 -11.07
CA THR A 39 0.97 1.29 -9.64
C THR A 39 1.54 2.42 -8.76
N THR A 40 1.24 2.39 -7.47
CA THR A 40 1.87 3.24 -6.44
C THR A 40 3.06 2.55 -5.75
N ASP A 41 3.17 1.23 -5.91
CA ASP A 41 4.17 0.37 -5.26
C ASP A 41 4.58 -0.77 -6.22
N PRO A 42 5.64 -0.58 -7.03
CA PRO A 42 6.01 -1.50 -8.11
C PRO A 42 6.55 -2.84 -7.58
N ALA A 43 7.32 -2.83 -6.49
CA ALA A 43 7.83 -4.06 -5.88
C ALA A 43 6.69 -4.93 -5.31
N ARG A 44 5.73 -4.33 -4.59
CA ARG A 44 4.53 -5.07 -4.15
C ARG A 44 3.72 -5.57 -5.33
N ARG A 45 3.54 -4.74 -6.34
CA ARG A 45 2.73 -5.09 -7.51
C ARG A 45 3.30 -6.32 -8.23
N TRP A 46 4.62 -6.41 -8.36
CA TRP A 46 5.27 -7.62 -8.89
C TRP A 46 4.99 -8.86 -8.03
N GLN A 47 5.12 -8.76 -6.70
CA GLN A 47 4.80 -9.87 -5.80
C GLN A 47 3.34 -10.34 -5.94
N GLU A 48 2.40 -9.39 -6.05
CA GLU A 48 1.00 -9.69 -6.32
C GLU A 48 0.83 -10.39 -7.66
N HIS A 49 1.60 -9.99 -8.69
CA HIS A 49 1.57 -10.65 -9.98
C HIS A 49 2.02 -12.10 -9.89
N VAL A 50 3.15 -12.36 -9.22
CA VAL A 50 3.70 -13.70 -9.00
C VAL A 50 2.73 -14.58 -8.23
N ARG A 51 2.20 -14.10 -7.09
CA ARG A 51 1.23 -14.86 -6.28
C ARG A 51 -0.03 -15.22 -7.07
N SER A 52 -0.57 -14.24 -7.82
CA SER A 52 -1.75 -14.45 -8.65
C SER A 52 -1.46 -15.37 -9.85
N ALA A 53 -0.21 -15.46 -10.32
CA ALA A 53 0.17 -16.41 -11.36
C ALA A 53 0.21 -17.86 -10.87
N SER A 54 0.51 -18.09 -9.58
CA SER A 54 0.51 -19.42 -8.96
C SER A 54 -0.86 -19.89 -8.47
N GLU A 55 -1.80 -18.97 -8.28
CA GLU A 55 -3.14 -19.26 -7.77
C GLU A 55 -4.06 -19.78 -8.89
N LYS A 56 -4.27 -21.10 -8.95
CA LYS A 56 -5.10 -21.74 -9.99
C LYS A 56 -6.54 -21.25 -10.01
N THR A 57 -7.03 -20.73 -8.87
CA THR A 57 -8.39 -20.19 -8.75
C THR A 57 -8.53 -18.72 -9.18
N ASP A 58 -7.42 -18.03 -9.51
CA ASP A 58 -7.46 -16.64 -9.95
C ASP A 58 -8.15 -16.54 -11.32
N ARG A 59 -9.14 -15.65 -11.43
CA ARG A 59 -9.86 -15.39 -12.70
C ARG A 59 -8.95 -15.04 -13.88
N ASN A 60 -7.73 -14.55 -13.62
CA ASN A 60 -6.74 -14.18 -14.62
C ASN A 60 -5.62 -15.23 -14.76
N TYR A 61 -5.73 -16.40 -14.12
CA TYR A 61 -4.68 -17.41 -14.11
C TYR A 61 -4.21 -17.79 -15.53
N ASN A 62 -5.13 -17.84 -16.49
CA ASN A 62 -4.86 -18.20 -17.88
C ASN A 62 -4.47 -17.02 -18.79
N ASN A 63 -4.34 -15.80 -18.26
CA ASN A 63 -3.97 -14.67 -19.11
C ASN A 63 -2.49 -14.77 -19.56
N SER A 64 -2.16 -14.14 -20.69
CA SER A 64 -0.83 -14.23 -21.31
C SER A 64 0.30 -13.84 -20.35
N PHE A 65 0.11 -12.77 -19.57
CA PHE A 65 1.11 -12.33 -18.60
C PHE A 65 1.33 -13.33 -17.45
N LYS A 66 0.27 -13.93 -16.89
CA LYS A 66 0.39 -14.95 -15.82
C LYS A 66 1.05 -16.21 -16.34
N SER A 67 0.68 -16.63 -17.55
CA SER A 67 1.34 -17.75 -18.24
C SER A 67 2.84 -17.47 -18.45
N ALA A 68 3.21 -16.25 -18.86
CA ALA A 68 4.60 -15.85 -18.99
C ALA A 68 5.35 -15.87 -17.64
N ILE A 69 4.72 -15.43 -16.55
CA ILE A 69 5.33 -15.49 -15.20
C ILE A 69 5.64 -16.94 -14.81
N ARG A 70 4.72 -17.88 -15.06
CA ARG A 70 4.94 -19.30 -14.78
C ARG A 70 6.01 -19.93 -15.68
N GLY A 71 6.07 -19.52 -16.95
CA GLY A 71 7.05 -20.02 -17.90
C GLY A 71 8.47 -19.48 -17.68
N PHE A 72 8.61 -18.29 -17.08
CA PHE A 72 9.89 -17.59 -16.93
C PHE A 72 10.08 -17.02 -15.51
N PRO A 73 10.11 -17.84 -14.45
CA PRO A 73 10.07 -17.37 -13.05
C PRO A 73 11.22 -16.43 -12.64
N GLU A 74 12.38 -16.55 -13.29
CA GLU A 74 13.58 -15.70 -13.06
C GLU A 74 13.99 -14.91 -14.31
N GLY A 75 13.22 -15.00 -15.39
CA GLY A 75 13.59 -14.44 -16.71
C GLY A 75 13.11 -13.02 -16.97
N PHE A 76 12.67 -12.29 -15.93
CA PHE A 76 12.10 -10.96 -16.09
C PHE A 76 13.12 -9.85 -15.88
N LYS A 77 13.17 -8.92 -16.84
CA LYS A 77 13.73 -7.58 -16.67
C LYS A 77 12.60 -6.62 -16.29
N HIS A 78 12.78 -5.90 -15.19
CA HIS A 78 11.77 -4.95 -14.71
C HIS A 78 12.20 -3.52 -15.02
N PHE A 79 11.28 -2.71 -15.51
CA PHE A 79 11.54 -1.33 -15.91
C PHE A 79 10.59 -0.38 -15.19
N ILE A 80 11.08 0.82 -14.85
CA ILE A 80 10.22 1.99 -14.63
C ILE A 80 10.29 2.82 -15.91
N ILE A 81 9.14 3.03 -16.54
CA ILE A 81 8.99 3.67 -17.85
C ILE A 81 8.69 5.15 -17.68
N ALA A 82 7.83 5.49 -16.72
CA ALA A 82 7.42 6.87 -16.44
C ALA A 82 6.93 7.03 -15.00
N VAL A 83 6.87 8.27 -14.52
CA VAL A 83 6.28 8.62 -13.21
C VAL A 83 5.10 9.58 -13.38
N ALA A 84 4.19 9.63 -12.40
CA ALA A 84 3.04 10.52 -12.40
C ALA A 84 2.64 10.95 -10.98
N SER A 85 2.12 12.17 -10.88
CA SER A 85 1.60 12.76 -9.62
C SER A 85 0.14 12.37 -9.33
N THR A 86 -0.63 11.99 -10.35
CA THR A 86 -2.04 11.61 -10.22
C THR A 86 -2.33 10.33 -11.01
N GLU A 87 -3.37 9.60 -10.59
CA GLU A 87 -3.82 8.39 -11.28
C GLU A 87 -4.25 8.67 -12.72
N LYS A 88 -4.96 9.78 -12.96
CA LYS A 88 -5.38 10.19 -14.31
C LYS A 88 -4.18 10.38 -15.24
N VAL A 89 -3.08 10.95 -14.75
CA VAL A 89 -1.84 11.10 -15.52
C VAL A 89 -1.13 9.75 -15.70
N ALA A 90 -1.12 8.89 -14.68
CA ALA A 90 -0.55 7.55 -14.78
C ALA A 90 -1.25 6.70 -15.86
N LEU A 91 -2.60 6.73 -15.90
CA LEU A 91 -3.41 6.04 -16.91
C LEU A 91 -3.11 6.53 -18.33
N LYS A 92 -2.97 7.84 -18.52
CA LYS A 92 -2.59 8.42 -19.83
C LYS A 92 -1.20 7.95 -20.25
N LYS A 93 -0.23 7.98 -19.33
CA LYS A 93 1.15 7.53 -19.60
C LYS A 93 1.23 6.03 -19.86
N GLU A 94 0.48 5.21 -19.13
CA GLU A 94 0.35 3.77 -19.37
C GLU A 94 -0.22 3.53 -20.78
N SER A 95 -1.31 4.19 -21.14
CA SER A 95 -1.94 4.02 -22.46
C SER A 95 -1.00 4.41 -23.60
N ALA A 96 -0.29 5.53 -23.47
CA ALA A 96 0.70 5.94 -24.45
C ALA A 96 1.90 4.98 -24.52
N ALA A 97 2.35 4.43 -23.39
CA ALA A 97 3.42 3.44 -23.36
C ALA A 97 2.98 2.14 -24.05
N ILE A 98 1.75 1.68 -23.81
CA ILE A 98 1.19 0.50 -24.51
C ILE A 98 1.12 0.76 -26.03
N GLN A 99 0.69 1.94 -26.46
CA GLN A 99 0.65 2.30 -27.89
C GLN A 99 2.05 2.32 -28.52
N PHE A 100 3.05 2.87 -27.81
CA PHE A 100 4.41 2.96 -28.30
C PHE A 100 5.13 1.61 -28.35
N TYR A 101 5.13 0.86 -27.25
CA TYR A 101 5.87 -0.40 -27.13
C TYR A 101 5.11 -1.62 -27.67
N LYS A 102 3.79 -1.51 -27.91
CA LYS A 102 2.92 -2.60 -28.40
C LYS A 102 3.12 -3.92 -27.63
N PRO A 103 2.96 -3.92 -26.29
CA PRO A 103 3.21 -5.09 -25.46
C PRO A 103 2.22 -6.21 -25.77
N ASN A 104 2.74 -7.41 -26.08
CA ASN A 104 1.96 -8.60 -26.40
C ASN A 104 1.44 -9.37 -25.17
N LEU A 105 1.92 -9.06 -23.95
CA LEU A 105 1.43 -9.67 -22.71
C LEU A 105 0.28 -8.87 -22.06
N ASN A 106 -0.04 -7.67 -22.56
CA ASN A 106 -1.22 -6.94 -22.16
C ASN A 106 -2.45 -7.53 -22.85
N THR A 107 -3.47 -7.91 -22.07
CA THR A 107 -4.73 -8.44 -22.62
C THR A 107 -5.79 -7.37 -22.86
N ARG A 108 -5.50 -6.11 -22.52
CA ARG A 108 -6.42 -4.99 -22.67
C ARG A 108 -5.83 -3.97 -23.63
N GLU A 109 -6.65 -3.57 -24.59
CA GLU A 109 -6.37 -2.43 -25.44
C GLU A 109 -6.24 -1.14 -24.61
N PRO A 110 -5.44 -0.15 -25.08
CA PRO A 110 -5.32 1.15 -24.45
C PRO A 110 -6.70 1.80 -24.28
N ARG A 111 -6.99 2.33 -23.09
CA ARG A 111 -8.31 2.92 -22.79
C ARG A 111 -8.55 4.28 -23.43
N THR A 112 -7.51 4.93 -23.94
CA THR A 112 -7.60 6.31 -24.47
C THR A 112 -6.82 6.45 -25.76
N SER A 113 -7.50 6.87 -26.82
CA SER A 113 -6.88 7.51 -27.99
C SER A 113 -6.57 8.96 -27.62
N SER A 114 -5.38 9.25 -27.14
CA SER A 114 -5.00 10.65 -26.94
C SER A 114 -3.67 10.91 -27.59
N GLU A 115 -3.62 11.94 -28.43
CA GLU A 115 -2.48 12.51 -29.17
C GLU A 115 -1.37 13.08 -28.27
N TYR A 116 -1.09 12.46 -27.12
CA TYR A 116 0.03 12.85 -26.29
C TYR A 116 1.28 12.12 -26.76
N SER A 117 2.11 12.84 -27.50
CA SER A 117 3.50 12.48 -27.78
C SER A 117 4.28 12.52 -26.46
N TYR A 118 4.43 11.35 -25.82
CA TYR A 118 5.45 11.17 -24.79
C TYR A 118 6.73 10.72 -25.49
N PRO A 119 7.90 11.28 -25.13
CA PRO A 119 9.17 10.97 -25.79
C PRO A 119 9.74 9.62 -25.30
N PHE A 120 8.94 8.56 -25.43
CA PHE A 120 9.39 7.20 -25.13
C PHE A 120 10.48 6.80 -26.11
N ARG A 121 11.48 6.08 -25.58
CA ARG A 121 12.57 5.49 -26.35
C ARG A 121 12.55 3.97 -26.18
N ALA A 122 13.21 3.24 -27.07
CA ALA A 122 13.37 1.79 -26.94
C ALA A 122 13.93 1.44 -25.55
N LEU A 123 13.38 0.41 -24.89
CA LEU A 123 13.78 0.06 -23.52
C LEU A 123 15.26 -0.29 -23.42
N SER A 124 15.82 -0.97 -24.42
CA SER A 124 17.26 -1.31 -24.51
C SER A 124 18.17 -0.09 -24.58
N GLU A 125 17.73 1.00 -25.21
CA GLU A 125 18.52 2.21 -25.48
C GLU A 125 18.29 3.33 -24.47
N SER A 126 17.33 3.15 -23.56
CA SER A 126 16.84 4.20 -22.67
C SER A 126 17.16 3.98 -21.20
N ILE A 127 17.85 2.88 -20.86
CA ILE A 127 18.28 2.59 -19.50
C ILE A 127 19.40 3.57 -19.13
N VAL A 128 19.10 4.46 -18.20
CA VAL A 128 20.09 5.42 -17.68
C VAL A 128 20.65 4.96 -16.33
N SER A 129 19.86 4.21 -15.55
CA SER A 129 20.28 3.70 -14.24
C SER A 129 19.40 2.54 -13.78
N SER A 130 19.64 2.01 -12.58
CA SER A 130 18.73 1.06 -11.92
C SER A 130 18.54 1.43 -10.45
N CYS A 131 17.39 1.05 -9.87
CA CYS A 131 17.18 1.13 -8.44
C CYS A 131 16.61 -0.19 -7.90
N VAL A 132 16.94 -0.51 -6.66
CA VAL A 132 16.38 -1.67 -5.96
C VAL A 132 15.25 -1.17 -5.06
N MET A 133 14.06 -1.71 -5.27
CA MET A 133 12.85 -1.27 -4.57
C MET A 133 12.36 -2.37 -3.64
N LYS A 134 12.05 -1.96 -2.40
CA LYS A 134 11.33 -2.77 -1.42
C LYS A 134 9.84 -2.52 -1.52
N PRO A 135 8.98 -3.53 -1.32
CA PRO A 135 7.55 -3.30 -1.17
C PRO A 135 7.33 -2.23 -0.10
N LYS A 136 6.65 -1.13 -0.44
CA LYS A 136 6.36 -0.08 0.55
C LYS A 136 5.57 -0.76 1.66
N THR A 137 6.05 -0.77 2.90
CA THR A 137 5.29 -1.35 4.02
C THR A 137 3.87 -0.84 3.93
N LYS A 138 2.87 -1.75 3.90
CA LYS A 138 1.49 -1.28 4.05
C LYS A 138 1.55 -0.46 5.34
N LYS A 139 1.27 0.83 5.25
CA LYS A 139 0.58 1.48 6.36
C LYS A 139 -0.77 0.77 6.41
N THR A 140 -0.78 -0.47 6.89
CA THR A 140 -1.85 -0.92 7.75
C THR A 140 -2.04 0.25 8.69
N GLU A 141 -3.29 0.62 8.97
CA GLU A 141 -3.69 1.69 9.89
C GLU A 141 -3.20 1.43 11.34
N LEU A 142 -2.06 0.77 11.50
CA LEU A 142 -1.47 0.26 12.70
C LEU A 142 -0.73 1.33 13.47
N ASN A 143 -0.29 2.45 12.86
CA ASN A 143 0.24 3.63 13.56
C ASN A 143 0.38 4.84 12.60
N VAL A 144 -0.72 5.30 11.99
CA VAL A 144 -0.67 6.57 11.20
C VAL A 144 -0.46 7.77 12.12
N LYS A 145 -0.89 7.64 13.37
CA LYS A 145 -0.81 8.68 14.38
C LYS A 145 0.47 8.54 15.20
N SER A 146 1.26 9.60 15.19
CA SER A 146 2.39 9.83 16.07
C SER A 146 1.91 10.09 17.51
N ASP A 147 2.82 10.11 18.47
CA ASP A 147 2.47 10.41 19.86
C ASP A 147 1.95 11.84 20.05
N SER A 148 2.34 12.78 19.19
CA SER A 148 1.80 14.16 19.19
C SER A 148 0.36 14.23 18.70
N ASP A 149 -0.14 13.24 17.97
CA ASP A 149 -1.53 13.18 17.51
C ASP A 149 -2.47 12.57 18.58
N ARG A 150 -1.92 12.17 19.73
CA ARG A 150 -2.65 11.50 20.81
C ARG A 150 -2.84 12.44 21.99
N VAL A 151 -4.04 12.43 22.54
CA VAL A 151 -4.38 13.15 23.75
C VAL A 151 -4.44 12.17 24.92
N THR A 152 -3.97 12.60 26.08
CA THR A 152 -4.10 11.83 27.31
C THR A 152 -5.53 11.89 27.81
N VAL A 153 -6.15 10.75 28.00
CA VAL A 153 -7.56 10.62 28.42
C VAL A 153 -7.66 9.73 29.65
N GLU A 154 -8.67 10.00 30.48
CA GLU A 154 -9.09 9.10 31.54
C GLU A 154 -10.20 8.20 31.01
N ALA A 155 -10.11 6.90 31.33
CA ALA A 155 -11.00 5.88 30.84
C ALA A 155 -11.37 4.91 31.96
N VAL A 156 -12.58 4.35 31.88
CA VAL A 156 -13.02 3.31 32.79
C VAL A 156 -12.96 1.95 32.11
N VAL A 157 -12.42 0.96 32.82
CA VAL A 157 -12.43 -0.45 32.39
C VAL A 157 -13.82 -1.03 32.65
N PHE A 158 -14.40 -1.68 31.66
CA PHE A 158 -15.68 -2.36 31.81
C PHE A 158 -15.73 -3.62 30.93
N THR A 159 -16.49 -4.61 31.35
CA THR A 159 -16.74 -5.81 30.55
C THR A 159 -18.02 -5.65 29.73
N GLU A 160 -17.94 -5.98 28.44
CA GLU A 160 -19.07 -6.05 27.52
C GLU A 160 -19.10 -7.45 26.90
N GLY A 161 -20.08 -8.27 27.29
CA GLY A 161 -20.06 -9.71 27.01
C GLY A 161 -18.88 -10.38 27.70
N ASP A 162 -18.05 -11.12 26.96
CA ASP A 162 -16.84 -11.78 27.49
C ASP A 162 -15.56 -10.96 27.28
N LYS A 163 -15.67 -9.66 26.97
CA LYS A 163 -14.52 -8.82 26.58
C LYS A 163 -14.40 -7.59 27.47
N LYS A 164 -13.23 -7.42 28.11
CA LYS A 164 -12.82 -6.16 28.73
C LYS A 164 -12.61 -5.08 27.66
N ARG A 165 -13.14 -3.90 27.94
CA ARG A 165 -13.08 -2.71 27.08
C ARG A 165 -12.77 -1.46 27.89
N LEU A 166 -12.46 -0.39 27.17
CA LEU A 166 -12.26 0.94 27.71
C LEU A 166 -13.25 1.90 27.06
N LYS A 167 -13.79 2.82 27.85
CA LYS A 167 -14.50 4.00 27.37
C LYS A 167 -14.00 5.22 28.13
N THR A 168 -13.98 6.38 27.48
CA THR A 168 -13.58 7.62 28.16
C THR A 168 -14.51 7.89 29.35
N LEU A 169 -13.96 8.40 30.44
CA LEU A 169 -14.73 8.73 31.64
C LEU A 169 -15.64 9.95 31.39
N ARG A 170 -15.19 10.87 30.54
CA ARG A 170 -15.88 12.10 30.15
C ARG A 170 -15.86 12.27 28.64
N ALA A 171 -16.72 13.15 28.14
CA ALA A 171 -16.75 13.50 26.72
C ALA A 171 -15.49 14.27 26.33
N GLU A 172 -15.15 15.33 27.07
CA GLU A 172 -14.01 16.19 26.79
C GLU A 172 -12.66 15.43 26.72
N PRO A 173 -11.79 15.74 25.75
CA PRO A 173 -11.89 16.78 24.71
C PRO A 173 -12.69 16.38 23.45
N PHE A 174 -13.49 15.32 23.52
CA PHE A 174 -14.30 14.81 22.41
C PHE A 174 -15.79 15.17 22.59
N GLU A 175 -16.58 15.00 21.54
CA GLU A 175 -18.00 15.37 21.53
C GLU A 175 -18.88 14.47 22.43
N ARG A 176 -18.40 13.26 22.77
CA ARG A 176 -19.14 12.27 23.57
C ARG A 176 -18.20 11.29 24.24
N VAL A 177 -18.75 10.43 25.09
CA VAL A 177 -18.01 9.27 25.62
C VAL A 177 -17.67 8.33 24.47
N MET A 178 -16.38 8.04 24.32
CA MET A 178 -15.85 7.25 23.20
C MET A 178 -15.30 5.92 23.68
N ASN A 179 -15.58 4.86 22.94
CA ASN A 179 -14.88 3.58 23.12
C ASN A 179 -13.42 3.73 22.73
N ILE A 180 -12.53 3.07 23.49
CA ILE A 180 -11.10 3.09 23.26
C ILE A 180 -10.63 1.68 22.91
N SER A 181 -9.99 1.54 21.75
CA SER A 181 -9.33 0.33 21.32
C SER A 181 -7.88 0.34 21.82
N CYS A 182 -7.50 -0.69 22.57
CA CYS A 182 -6.13 -0.94 23.03
C CYS A 182 -5.77 -2.42 22.84
N HIS A 183 -4.54 -2.77 23.19
CA HIS A 183 -4.10 -4.17 23.19
C HIS A 183 -4.77 -4.94 24.34
N LYS A 184 -5.25 -6.16 24.08
CA LYS A 184 -6.01 -6.97 25.08
C LYS A 184 -5.20 -7.19 26.36
N ALA A 185 -3.94 -7.59 26.22
CA ALA A 185 -3.04 -7.86 27.34
C ALA A 185 -2.87 -6.64 28.27
N SER A 186 -2.99 -5.42 27.75
CA SER A 186 -2.87 -4.19 28.55
C SER A 186 -4.04 -3.97 29.52
N LEU A 187 -5.16 -4.70 29.38
CA LEU A 187 -6.32 -4.60 30.26
C LEU A 187 -6.44 -5.76 31.25
N GLU A 188 -5.61 -6.80 31.14
CA GLU A 188 -5.75 -8.01 31.96
C GLU A 188 -5.57 -7.69 33.45
N GLU A 189 -4.63 -6.80 33.77
CA GLU A 189 -4.27 -6.37 35.12
C GLU A 189 -5.28 -5.43 35.80
N PHE A 190 -6.25 -4.89 35.06
CA PHE A 190 -7.20 -3.90 35.58
C PHE A 190 -8.60 -4.51 35.77
N PRO A 191 -9.16 -4.53 36.99
CA PRO A 191 -10.53 -4.98 37.21
C PRO A 191 -11.54 -3.99 36.64
N ASP A 192 -12.77 -4.46 36.43
CA ASP A 192 -13.89 -3.62 36.01
C ASP A 192 -14.14 -2.49 37.03
N GLY A 193 -14.46 -1.31 36.52
CA GLY A 193 -14.60 -0.08 37.31
C GLY A 193 -13.29 0.68 37.54
N SER A 194 -12.13 0.10 37.24
CA SER A 194 -10.84 0.80 37.37
C SER A 194 -10.79 2.03 36.48
N VAL A 195 -10.30 3.15 37.02
CA VAL A 195 -10.04 4.35 36.24
C VAL A 195 -8.57 4.38 35.85
N VAL A 196 -8.33 4.42 34.54
CA VAL A 196 -6.99 4.40 33.96
C VAL A 196 -6.75 5.61 33.09
N LYS A 197 -5.48 5.97 32.94
CA LYS A 197 -5.03 7.08 32.08
C LYS A 197 -4.16 6.52 30.97
N LEU A 198 -4.43 6.94 29.74
CA LEU A 198 -3.69 6.52 28.55
C LEU A 198 -3.75 7.56 27.44
N LYS A 199 -2.77 7.51 26.54
CA LYS A 199 -2.77 8.33 25.32
C LYS A 199 -3.56 7.65 24.21
N ALA A 200 -4.57 8.34 23.67
CA ALA A 200 -5.40 7.85 22.59
C ALA A 200 -5.66 8.93 21.54
N ALA A 201 -5.98 8.51 20.32
CA ALA A 201 -6.32 9.44 19.25
C ALA A 201 -7.58 9.00 18.49
N PRO A 202 -8.34 9.94 17.90
CA PRO A 202 -9.51 9.61 17.09
C PRO A 202 -9.18 8.62 15.97
N ALA A 203 -10.03 7.61 15.80
CA ALA A 203 -9.89 6.55 14.83
C ALA A 203 -11.27 6.09 14.33
N GLY A 204 -11.27 5.27 13.30
CA GLY A 204 -12.48 4.78 12.66
C GLY A 204 -12.86 5.56 11.41
N GLY A 205 -14.12 5.43 11.01
CA GLY A 205 -14.63 5.97 9.76
C GLY A 205 -16.05 5.48 9.46
N PRO A 206 -16.60 5.77 8.27
CA PRO A 206 -18.01 5.55 7.94
C PRO A 206 -18.50 4.12 8.18
N LYS A 207 -17.60 3.13 8.04
CA LYS A 207 -17.92 1.71 8.19
C LYS A 207 -17.82 1.15 9.62
N ARG A 208 -17.03 1.77 10.50
CA ARG A 208 -16.69 1.21 11.83
C ARG A 208 -17.15 2.10 13.00
N GLY A 209 -17.76 3.24 12.70
CA GLY A 209 -18.08 4.26 13.70
C GLY A 209 -16.83 4.99 14.19
N ALA A 210 -17.03 6.10 14.88
CA ALA A 210 -15.97 6.87 15.51
C ALA A 210 -15.59 6.25 16.87
N TYR A 211 -14.30 6.03 17.09
CA TYR A 211 -13.74 5.51 18.35
C TYR A 211 -12.35 6.12 18.60
N LEU A 212 -11.73 5.86 19.75
CA LEU A 212 -10.34 6.24 20.03
C LEU A 212 -9.43 5.03 19.95
N LYS A 213 -8.20 5.22 19.48
CA LYS A 213 -7.18 4.17 19.43
C LYS A 213 -5.97 4.55 20.27
N ALA A 214 -5.65 3.72 21.25
CA ALA A 214 -4.42 3.83 22.03
C ALA A 214 -3.21 3.35 21.21
N ALA A 215 -2.01 3.83 21.54
CA ALA A 215 -0.79 3.23 21.00
C ALA A 215 -0.68 1.77 21.48
N ARG A 216 -0.12 0.85 20.66
CA ARG A 216 0.11 -0.53 21.11
C ARG A 216 1.06 -0.61 22.31
N THR A 217 1.97 0.36 22.42
CA THR A 217 2.95 0.51 23.49
C THR A 217 2.50 1.53 24.54
N ALA A 218 1.25 2.00 24.49
CA ALA A 218 0.78 2.98 25.46
C ALA A 218 0.81 2.35 26.86
N LEU A 219 1.56 2.97 27.77
CA LEU A 219 1.48 2.66 29.18
C LEU A 219 0.07 3.02 29.68
N ILE A 220 -0.62 2.06 30.27
CA ILE A 220 -1.90 2.29 30.95
C ILE A 220 -1.58 2.45 32.44
N THR A 221 -1.85 3.63 33.00
CA THR A 221 -1.57 3.91 34.40
C THR A 221 -2.87 3.98 35.20
N ARG A 222 -2.95 3.27 36.32
CA ARG A 222 -4.08 3.38 37.25
C ARG A 222 -4.13 4.78 37.84
N VAL A 223 -5.32 5.38 37.86
CA VAL A 223 -5.58 6.65 38.51
C VAL A 223 -6.22 6.39 39.88
N ARG A 224 -7.24 5.51 39.92
CA ARG A 224 -7.96 5.05 41.11
C ARG A 224 -8.44 3.62 40.89
#